data_AF-A0A7Y3F9Y3-F1
#
_entry.id   AF-A0A7Y3F9Y3-F1
#
_cell.length_a   1.000
_cell.length_b   1.000
_cell.length_c   1.000
_cell.angle_alpha   90.00
_cell.angle_beta   90.00
_cell.angle_gamma   90.00
#
_symmetry.space_group_name_H-M   'P 1'
#
loop_
_entity.id
_entity.type
_entity.pdbx_description
1 polymer ?
#
loop_
_entity_poly.entity_id
_entity_poly.type
_entity_poly.pdbx_seq_one_letter_code
_entity_poly.pdbx_strand_id
1 'polypeptide(L)' 'MKHIVVLTGAGMSAESGLKTFRDANGLWEGHDVMQVASPEGFAANPELVLEFYNQ' A
#
# COMPACT_ATOMS: atom_id res chain seq x y z
N MET A 1 -10.72 35.62 3.44
CA MET A 1 -10.12 34.56 4.30
C MET A 1 -9.29 33.65 3.42
N LYS A 2 -8.15 33.14 3.90
CA LYS A 2 -7.35 32.17 3.13
C LYS A 2 -7.73 30.76 3.57
N HIS A 3 -7.95 29.88 2.60
CA HIS A 3 -8.20 28.46 2.83
C HIS A 3 -6.94 27.68 2.44
N ILE A 4 -6.39 26.93 3.40
CA ILE A 4 -5.22 26.07 3.18
C ILE A 4 -5.68 24.62 3.25
N VAL A 5 -5.26 23.81 2.28
CA VAL A 5 -5.52 22.38 2.21
C VAL A 5 -4.19 21.66 2.02
N VAL A 6 -4.06 20.48 2.64
CA VAL A 6 -2.89 19.62 2.50
C VAL A 6 -3.37 18.24 2.06
N LEU A 7 -2.71 17.69 1.05
CA LEU A 7 -2.85 16.31 0.60
C LEU A 7 -1.52 15.60 0.89
N THR A 8 -1.59 14.42 1.47
CA THR A 8 -0.43 13.60 1.80
C THR A 8 -0.52 12.25 1.11
N GLY A 9 0.62 11.60 0.93
CA GLY A 9 0.72 10.23 0.42
C GLY A 9 1.71 9.42 1.25
N ALA A 10 1.95 8.18 0.85
CA ALA A 10 2.80 7.24 1.59
C ALA A 10 4.20 7.78 1.91
N GLY A 11 4.76 8.65 1.06
CA GLY A 11 6.07 9.27 1.28
C GLY A 11 6.18 10.09 2.57
N MET A 12 5.07 10.68 3.06
CA MET A 12 5.04 11.39 4.35
C MET A 12 5.42 10.48 5.53
N SER A 13 5.17 9.18 5.40
CA SER A 13 5.39 8.19 6.44
C SER A 13 6.73 7.45 6.32
N ALA A 14 7.48 7.66 5.24
CA ALA A 14 8.74 6.95 4.97
C ALA A 14 9.77 7.16 6.10
N GLU A 15 9.91 8.41 6.56
CA GLU A 15 10.82 8.78 7.65
C GLU A 15 10.38 8.24 9.03
N SER A 16 9.13 7.76 9.14
CA SER A 16 8.61 7.08 10.34
C SER A 16 8.88 5.57 10.34
N GLY A 17 9.60 5.05 9.35
CA GLY A 17 9.95 3.63 9.24
C GLY A 17 8.90 2.78 8.50
N LEU A 18 7.86 3.38 7.92
CA LEU A 18 6.91 2.67 7.07
C LEU A 18 7.41 2.64 5.62
N LYS A 19 7.38 1.45 5.01
CA LYS A 19 7.68 1.29 3.58
C LYS A 19 6.62 2.02 2.74
N THR A 20 7.04 2.68 1.66
CA THR A 20 6.10 3.21 0.67
C THR A 20 5.58 2.08 -0.23
N PHE A 21 4.59 2.35 -1.08
CA PHE A 21 4.04 1.31 -1.96
C PHE A 21 4.94 0.98 -3.16
N ARG A 22 5.62 1.97 -3.74
CA ARG A 22 6.26 1.86 -5.08
C ARG A 22 7.78 2.05 -5.10
N ASP A 23 8.43 2.30 -3.96
CA ASP A 23 9.90 2.38 -3.94
C ASP A 23 10.55 1.02 -4.23
N ALA A 24 11.86 1.03 -4.51
CA ALA A 24 12.69 -0.16 -4.73
C ALA A 24 12.92 -1.05 -3.47
N ASN A 25 12.11 -0.85 -2.43
CA ASN A 25 11.92 -1.75 -1.26
C ASN A 25 10.45 -1.69 -0.80
N GLY A 26 9.55 -1.30 -1.69
CA GLY A 26 8.17 -0.94 -1.39
C GLY A 26 7.27 -2.16 -1.17
N LEU A 27 6.12 -1.94 -0.57
CA LEU A 27 5.17 -3.02 -0.26
C LEU A 27 4.74 -3.82 -1.51
N TRP A 28 4.66 -3.18 -2.68
CA TRP A 28 4.28 -3.86 -3.92
C TRP A 28 5.44 -4.47 -4.68
N GLU A 29 6.67 -4.28 -4.23
CA GLU A 29 7.81 -4.91 -4.90
C GLU A 29 7.71 -6.43 -4.76
N GLY A 30 7.82 -7.13 -5.90
CA GLY A 30 7.69 -8.58 -5.98
C GLY A 30 6.25 -9.13 -5.89
N HIS A 31 5.23 -8.28 -5.77
CA HIS A 31 3.81 -8.69 -5.75
C HIS A 31 3.04 -8.10 -6.93
N ASP A 32 2.17 -8.89 -7.55
CA ASP A 32 1.14 -8.33 -8.43
C ASP A 32 0.10 -7.62 -7.57
N VAL A 33 0.05 -6.28 -7.67
CA VAL A 33 -0.89 -5.44 -6.93
C VAL A 33 -2.33 -5.87 -7.13
N MET A 34 -2.68 -6.39 -8.32
CA MET A 34 -4.05 -6.84 -8.57
C MET A 34 -4.39 -8.11 -7.79
N GLN A 35 -3.42 -8.91 -7.35
CA GLN A 35 -3.68 -10.07 -6.51
C GLN A 35 -3.90 -9.70 -5.04
N VAL A 36 -3.21 -8.66 -4.56
CA VAL A 36 -3.20 -8.31 -3.12
C VAL A 36 -4.05 -7.08 -2.77
N ALA A 37 -4.37 -6.22 -3.74
CA ALA A 37 -5.05 -4.94 -3.52
C ALA A 37 -6.21 -4.71 -4.51
N SER A 38 -6.96 -5.77 -4.84
CA SER A 38 -8.22 -5.66 -5.61
C SER A 38 -9.33 -6.55 -5.02
N PRO A 39 -10.62 -6.20 -5.24
CA PRO A 39 -11.73 -7.08 -4.89
C PRO A 39 -11.63 -8.46 -5.55
N GLU A 40 -11.18 -8.51 -6.81
CA GLU A 40 -11.03 -9.75 -7.56
C GLU A 40 -9.92 -10.63 -6.97
N GLY A 41 -8.80 -10.02 -6.56
CA GLY A 41 -7.69 -10.70 -5.87
C GLY A 41 -8.13 -11.30 -4.54
N PHE A 42 -8.87 -10.52 -3.74
CA PHE A 42 -9.45 -11.03 -2.50
C PHE A 42 -10.45 -12.16 -2.73
N ALA A 43 -11.34 -12.04 -3.72
CA ALA A 43 -12.29 -13.11 -4.06
C ALA A 43 -11.58 -14.38 -4.56
N ALA A 44 -10.46 -14.24 -5.27
CA ALA A 44 -9.69 -15.37 -5.79
C ALA A 44 -8.84 -16.07 -4.72
N ASN A 45 -8.21 -15.32 -3.81
CA ASN A 45 -7.40 -15.87 -2.72
C ASN A 45 -7.36 -14.95 -1.48
N PRO A 46 -8.35 -15.06 -0.56
CA PRO A 46 -8.39 -14.24 0.65
C PRO A 46 -7.19 -14.44 1.58
N GLU A 47 -6.63 -15.66 1.63
CA GLU A 47 -5.51 -16.01 2.52
C GLU A 47 -4.25 -15.23 2.11
N LEU A 48 -3.93 -15.22 0.81
CA LEU A 48 -2.81 -14.43 0.27
C LEU A 48 -2.94 -12.94 0.60
N VAL A 49 -4.14 -12.37 0.45
CA VAL A 49 -4.38 -10.96 0.76
C VAL A 49 -4.18 -10.69 2.25
N LEU A 50 -4.73 -11.55 3.11
CA LEU A 50 -4.58 -11.39 4.56
C LEU A 50 -3.13 -11.55 5.00
N GLU A 51 -2.40 -12.52 4.46
CA GLU A 51 -0.97 -12.68 4.71
C GLU A 51 -0.17 -11.44 4.29
N PHE A 52 -0.45 -10.89 3.11
CA PHE A 52 0.19 -9.67 2.62
C PHE A 52 0.03 -8.49 3.58
N TYR A 53 -1.16 -8.30 4.16
CA TYR A 53 -1.44 -7.19 5.09
C TYR A 53 -1.04 -7.45 6.55
N ASN A 54 -0.72 -8.69 6.93
CA ASN A 54 -0.34 -9.07 8.30
C ASN A 54 1.19 -9.05 8.54
N GLN A 55 2.00 -8.79 7.51
CA GLN A 55 3.46 -8.61 7.62
C GLN A 55 3.82 -7.23 8.17
#